data_AF-A0A2T2RWK8-F1
#
_entry.id   AF-A0A2T2RWK8-F1
#
_cell.length_a   1.000
_cell.length_b   1.000
_cell.length_c   1.000
_cell.angle_alpha   90.00
_cell.angle_beta   90.00
_cell.angle_gamma   90.00
#
_symmetry.space_group_name_H-M   'P 1'
#
loop_
_entity.id
_entity.type
_entity.pdbx_description
1 polymer ?
#
loop_
_entity_poly.entity_id
_entity_poly.type
_entity_poly.pdbx_seq_one_letter_code
_entity_poly.pdbx_strand_id
1 'polypeptide(L)'
;MQTYYYVLASQHFLLEEEPFQEVLEERERYYQENNQEIDFWLVKQPAFLEAQEFAEIKSKCPQPAVAVVSTDPHYINWLKLRLEYVISGKFQAPSETIPNPLASLESV
;
A
#
# COMPACT_ATOMS: atom_id res chain seq x y z
N MET A 1 2.89 17.05 -8.07
CA MET A 1 1.97 16.03 -7.52
C MET A 1 2.24 14.74 -8.26
N GLN A 2 2.47 13.65 -7.53
CA GLN A 2 2.73 12.32 -8.07
C GLN A 2 1.48 11.46 -7.87
N THR A 3 1.20 10.54 -8.80
CA THR A 3 0.12 9.56 -8.59
C THR A 3 0.69 8.35 -7.88
N TYR A 4 0.03 7.96 -6.79
CA TYR A 4 0.29 6.73 -6.05
C TYR A 4 -0.86 5.78 -6.24
N TYR A 5 -0.54 4.52 -6.41
CA TYR A 5 -1.47 3.40 -6.51
C TYR A 5 -1.33 2.57 -5.25
N TYR A 6 -2.42 1.95 -4.79
CA TYR A 6 -2.36 1.12 -3.60
C TYR A 6 -3.25 -0.12 -3.70
N VAL A 7 -2.86 -1.16 -2.98
CA VAL A 7 -3.78 -2.18 -2.44
C VAL A 7 -3.87 -2.00 -0.93
N LEU A 8 -5.06 -2.20 -0.37
CA LEU A 8 -5.39 -2.04 1.04
C LEU A 8 -6.09 -3.31 1.53
N ALA A 9 -5.60 -3.82 2.66
CA ALA A 9 -6.13 -5.01 3.32
C ALA A 9 -6.03 -4.87 4.85
N SER A 10 -6.60 -5.82 5.58
CA SER A 10 -6.31 -5.95 7.01
C SER A 10 -4.88 -6.44 7.22
N GLN A 11 -4.25 -6.05 8.33
CA GLN A 11 -2.92 -6.55 8.70
C GLN A 11 -2.92 -8.06 8.85
N HIS A 12 -3.94 -8.63 9.49
CA HIS A 12 -4.05 -10.07 9.69
C HIS A 12 -4.02 -10.83 8.35
N PHE A 13 -4.83 -10.40 7.37
CA PHE A 13 -4.85 -11.05 6.05
C PHE A 13 -3.49 -10.94 5.35
N LEU A 14 -2.93 -9.73 5.25
CA LEU A 14 -1.75 -9.52 4.41
C LEU A 14 -0.43 -10.00 5.07
N LEU A 15 -0.34 -9.97 6.40
CA LEU A 15 0.91 -10.25 7.14
C LEU A 15 0.94 -11.63 7.81
N GLU A 16 -0.23 -12.23 8.10
CA GLU A 16 -0.30 -13.50 8.84
C GLU A 16 -0.88 -14.64 8.00
N GLU A 17 -1.93 -14.39 7.21
CA GLU A 17 -2.58 -15.44 6.41
C GLU A 17 -1.86 -15.70 5.09
N GLU A 18 -1.37 -14.64 4.43
CA GLU A 18 -0.70 -14.73 3.14
C GLU A 18 0.82 -14.83 3.28
N PRO A 19 1.52 -15.64 2.45
CA PRO A 19 2.97 -15.62 2.32
C PRO A 19 3.42 -14.39 1.52
N PHE A 20 3.04 -13.19 1.97
CA PHE A 20 3.25 -11.95 1.25
C PHE A 20 4.65 -11.35 1.47
N GLN A 21 5.26 -11.66 2.62
CA GLN A 21 6.59 -11.18 2.97
C GLN A 21 7.64 -11.60 1.93
N GLU A 22 7.61 -12.86 1.47
CA GLU A 22 8.54 -13.37 0.45
C GLU A 22 8.41 -12.62 -0.89
N VAL A 23 7.19 -12.20 -1.25
CA VAL A 23 6.94 -11.43 -2.48
C VAL A 23 7.62 -10.06 -2.42
N LEU A 24 7.57 -9.39 -1.27
CA LEU A 24 8.22 -8.10 -1.08
C LEU A 24 9.74 -8.25 -1.08
N GLU A 25 10.28 -9.23 -0.36
CA GLU A 25 11.73 -9.48 -0.28
C GLU A 25 12.33 -9.84 -1.64
N GLU A 26 11.66 -10.70 -2.42
CA GLU A 26 12.09 -11.02 -3.79
C GLU A 26 12.07 -9.78 -4.69
N ARG A 27 11.04 -8.94 -4.56
CA ARG A 27 10.97 -7.69 -5.34
C ARG A 27 12.07 -6.71 -4.94
N GLU A 28 12.34 -6.54 -3.66
CA GLU A 28 13.43 -5.69 -3.17
C GLU A 28 14.78 -6.16 -3.73
N ARG A 29 15.05 -7.47 -3.67
CA ARG A 29 16.24 -8.08 -4.27
C ARG A 29 16.33 -7.81 -5.77
N TYR A 30 15.24 -8.00 -6.51
CA TYR A 30 15.19 -7.72 -7.95
C TYR A 30 15.57 -6.25 -8.25
N TYR A 31 15.04 -5.30 -7.48
CA TYR A 31 15.37 -3.88 -7.66
C TYR A 31 16.85 -3.60 -7.38
N GLN A 32 17.40 -4.19 -6.31
CA GLN A 32 18.82 -4.06 -5.96
C GLN A 32 19.74 -4.64 -7.04
N GLU A 33 19.45 -5.86 -7.50
CA GLU A 33 20.24 -6.54 -8.54
C GLU A 33 20.21 -5.80 -9.89
N ASN A 34 19.12 -5.11 -10.20
CA ASN A 34 18.94 -4.35 -11.43
C ASN A 34 19.30 -2.86 -11.29
N ASN A 35 19.82 -2.41 -10.14
CA ASN A 35 20.11 -1.00 -9.83
C ASN A 35 18.90 -0.07 -10.07
N GLN A 36 17.71 -0.53 -9.70
CA GLN A 36 16.47 0.24 -9.79
C GLN A 36 16.15 0.88 -8.44
N GLU A 37 15.62 2.11 -8.47
CA GLU A 37 15.14 2.80 -7.28
C GLU A 37 13.82 2.17 -6.82
N ILE A 38 13.68 1.89 -5.52
CA ILE A 38 12.47 1.30 -4.95
C ILE A 38 11.32 2.30 -5.11
N ASP A 39 10.25 1.83 -5.74
CA ASP A 39 9.04 2.58 -6.04
C ASP A 39 7.78 1.96 -5.41
N PHE A 40 7.97 1.07 -4.43
CA PHE A 40 6.91 0.43 -3.67
C PHE A 40 7.23 0.35 -2.18
N TRP A 41 6.21 0.40 -1.34
CA TRP A 41 6.35 0.43 0.12
C TRP A 41 5.19 -0.28 0.81
N LEU A 42 5.49 -1.03 1.87
CA LEU A 42 4.50 -1.56 2.81
C LEU A 42 4.26 -0.53 3.91
N VAL A 43 3.04 -0.02 4.03
CA VAL A 43 2.65 1.03 4.98
C VAL A 43 1.56 0.47 5.90
N LYS A 44 1.94 0.21 7.15
CA LYS A 44 0.98 -0.18 8.20
C LYS A 44 0.21 1.05 8.68
N GLN A 45 -1.08 0.87 8.98
CA GLN A 45 -1.98 1.95 9.39
C GLN A 45 -1.76 3.25 8.59
N PRO A 46 -1.94 3.20 7.25
CA PRO A 46 -1.54 4.29 6.37
C PRO A 46 -2.29 5.59 6.70
N ALA A 47 -1.55 6.66 6.96
CA ALA A 47 -2.13 7.96 7.35
C ALA A 47 -3.01 8.58 6.27
N PHE A 48 -2.77 8.27 4.98
CA PHE A 48 -3.65 8.74 3.90
C PHE A 48 -5.09 8.23 4.04
N LEU A 49 -5.30 7.13 4.76
CA LEU A 49 -6.62 6.56 5.01
C LEU A 49 -7.47 7.44 5.95
N GLU A 50 -6.84 8.37 6.68
CA GLU A 50 -7.52 9.38 7.51
C GLU A 50 -8.04 10.58 6.72
N ALA A 51 -7.63 10.74 5.45
CA ALA A 51 -8.16 11.80 4.62
C ALA A 51 -9.66 11.61 4.36
N GLN A 52 -10.42 12.71 4.33
CA GLN A 52 -11.88 12.68 4.19
C GLN A 52 -12.34 11.92 2.93
N GLU A 53 -11.57 12.02 1.84
CA GLU A 53 -11.80 11.32 0.58
C GLU A 53 -11.68 9.79 0.69
N PHE A 54 -11.08 9.27 1.76
CA PHE A 54 -10.94 7.83 2.04
C PHE A 54 -11.92 7.31 3.09
N ALA A 55 -12.81 8.14 3.65
CA ALA A 55 -13.70 7.73 4.74
C ALA A 55 -14.55 6.49 4.42
N GLU A 56 -15.08 6.40 3.19
CA GLU A 56 -15.84 5.22 2.74
C GLU A 56 -14.98 3.97 2.54
N ILE A 57 -13.72 4.14 2.18
CA ILE A 57 -12.77 3.04 1.97
C ILE A 57 -12.32 2.51 3.32
N LYS A 58 -12.01 3.42 4.24
CA LYS A 58 -11.64 3.11 5.63
C LYS A 58 -12.72 2.30 6.33
N SER A 59 -14.00 2.62 6.14
CA SER A 59 -15.12 1.89 6.76
C SER A 59 -15.33 0.48 6.19
N LYS A 60 -14.92 0.23 4.96
CA LYS A 60 -15.00 -1.09 4.31
C LYS A 60 -13.82 -2.00 4.65
N CYS A 61 -12.67 -1.43 5.01
CA CYS A 61 -11.47 -2.20 5.31
C CYS A 61 -11.42 -2.58 6.80
N PRO A 62 -11.26 -3.86 7.16
CA PRO A 62 -11.06 -4.26 8.55
C PRO A 62 -9.79 -3.64 9.14
N GLN A 63 -9.87 -3.27 10.42
CA GLN A 63 -8.76 -2.63 11.15
C GLN A 63 -8.09 -3.62 12.11
N PRO A 64 -6.77 -3.53 12.34
CA PRO A 64 -5.85 -2.54 11.75
C PRO A 64 -5.57 -2.82 10.27
N ALA A 65 -5.52 -1.76 9.45
CA ALA A 65 -5.27 -1.87 8.03
C ALA A 65 -3.77 -1.75 7.68
N VAL A 66 -3.42 -2.27 6.51
CA VAL A 66 -2.10 -2.14 5.86
C VAL A 66 -2.28 -1.93 4.37
N ALA A 67 -1.43 -1.10 3.79
CA ALA A 67 -1.41 -0.85 2.37
C ALA A 67 -0.05 -1.19 1.77
N VAL A 68 -0.07 -1.70 0.54
CA VAL A 68 1.10 -1.65 -0.34
C VAL A 68 0.88 -0.50 -1.30
N VAL A 69 1.77 0.48 -1.26
CA VAL A 69 1.71 1.69 -2.08
C VAL A 69 2.83 1.64 -3.11
N SER A 70 2.56 2.01 -4.35
CA SER A 70 3.59 2.11 -5.39
C SER A 70 3.25 3.20 -6.40
N THR A 71 4.26 3.73 -7.09
CA THR A 71 4.06 4.61 -8.25
C THR A 71 3.87 3.84 -9.56
N ASP A 72 4.09 2.51 -9.56
CA ASP A 72 3.83 1.61 -10.68
C ASP A 72 2.39 1.03 -10.63
N PRO A 73 1.50 1.41 -11.57
CA PRO A 73 0.16 0.85 -11.64
C PRO A 73 0.14 -0.64 -12.00
N HIS A 74 1.13 -1.14 -12.74
CA HIS A 74 1.16 -2.55 -13.15
C HIS A 74 1.39 -3.45 -11.94
N TYR A 75 2.29 -3.06 -11.05
CA TYR A 75 2.53 -3.78 -9.81
C TYR A 75 1.29 -3.85 -8.92
N ILE A 76 0.59 -2.73 -8.72
CA ILE A 76 -0.63 -2.71 -7.90
C ILE A 76 -1.78 -3.52 -8.54
N ASN A 77 -1.91 -3.48 -9.87
CA ASN A 77 -2.90 -4.31 -10.57
C ASN A 77 -2.58 -5.81 -10.43
N TRP A 78 -1.31 -6.19 -10.51
CA TRP A 78 -0.87 -7.57 -10.26
C TRP A 78 -1.19 -8.01 -8.83
N LEU A 79 -0.91 -7.17 -7.83
CA LEU A 79 -1.27 -7.44 -6.44
C LEU A 79 -2.78 -7.62 -6.25
N LYS A 80 -3.60 -6.78 -6.90
CA LYS A 80 -5.05 -6.89 -6.83
C LYS A 80 -5.56 -8.21 -7.39
N LEU A 81 -4.96 -8.72 -8.48
CA LEU A 81 -5.30 -10.02 -9.05
C LEU A 81 -4.82 -11.18 -8.17
N ARG A 82 -3.63 -11.07 -7.58
CA ARG A 82 -3.04 -12.12 -6.73
C ARG A 82 -3.78 -12.29 -5.42
N LEU A 83 -4.11 -11.19 -4.75
CA LEU A 83 -4.63 -11.22 -3.38
C LEU A 83 -6.15 -11.32 -3.32
N GLU A 84 -6.85 -11.06 -4.44
CA GLU A 84 -8.31 -11.10 -4.63
C GLU A 84 -9.13 -10.22 -3.67
N TYR A 85 -9.09 -10.50 -2.36
CA TYR A 85 -9.84 -9.90 -1.25
C TYR A 85 -9.27 -8.57 -0.73
N VAL A 86 -8.66 -7.78 -1.61
CA VAL A 86 -8.10 -6.45 -1.27
C VAL A 86 -8.85 -5.31 -1.94
N ILE A 87 -8.82 -4.13 -1.35
CA ILE A 87 -9.32 -2.90 -1.98
C ILE A 87 -8.16 -2.27 -2.74
N SER A 88 -8.36 -1.82 -3.98
CA SER A 88 -7.33 -1.12 -4.74
C SER A 88 -7.79 0.25 -5.17
N GLY A 89 -6.87 1.21 -5.28
CA GLY A 89 -7.19 2.54 -5.75
C GLY A 89 -5.93 3.35 -6.08
N LYS A 90 -6.13 4.65 -6.26
CA LYS A 90 -5.06 5.61 -6.51
C LYS A 90 -5.40 6.96 -5.90
N PHE A 91 -4.39 7.74 -5.59
CA PHE A 91 -4.52 9.11 -5.09
C PHE A 91 -3.33 9.96 -5.55
N GLN A 92 -3.43 11.27 -5.37
CA GLN A 92 -2.34 12.20 -5.67
C GLN A 92 -1.79 12.78 -4.37
N ALA A 93 -0.47 12.82 -4.26
CA ALA A 93 0.23 13.38 -3.12
C ALA A 93 1.59 13.98 -3.54
N PRO A 94 2.18 14.89 -2.72
CA PRO A 94 1.59 15.55 -1.55
C PRO A 94 0.37 16.42 -1.91
N SER A 95 -0.62 16.48 -1.01
CA SER A 95 -1.80 17.35 -1.06
C SER A 95 -2.09 17.96 0.32
N GLU A 96 -3.07 18.87 0.43
CA GLU A 96 -3.49 19.44 1.71
C GLU A 96 -4.04 18.37 2.67
N THR A 97 -4.72 17.36 2.13
CA THR A 97 -5.31 16.25 2.90
C THR A 97 -4.32 15.11 3.13
N ILE A 98 -3.33 14.94 2.25
CA ILE A 98 -2.34 13.86 2.28
C ILE A 98 -0.94 14.47 2.09
N PRO A 99 -0.34 15.04 3.16
CA PRO A 99 0.97 15.68 3.07
C PRO A 99 2.10 14.65 2.87
N ASN A 100 1.96 13.46 3.44
CA ASN A 100 2.92 12.36 3.29
C ASN A 100 2.20 11.08 2.82
N PRO A 101 2.42 10.64 1.56
CA PRO A 101 1.76 9.45 1.01
C PRO A 101 2.14 8.14 1.70
N LEU A 102 3.29 8.09 2.38
CA LEU A 102 3.87 6.87 2.94
C LEU A 102 3.91 6.89 4.49
N ALA A 103 3.23 7.86 5.12
CA ALA A 103 3.20 7.95 6.58
C ALA A 103 2.41 6.78 7.19
N SER A 104 3.00 6.17 8.22
CA SER A 104 2.38 5.15 9.08
C SER A 104 1.90 5.80 10.38
N LEU A 105 0.73 5.39 10.86
CA LEU A 105 0.20 5.75 12.19
C LEU A 105 0.49 4.69 13.25
N GLU A 106 1.05 3.55 12.86
CA GLU A 106 1.44 2.51 13.81
C GLU A 106 2.58 3.04 14.68
N SER A 107 2.42 2.94 16.00
CA SER A 107 3.48 3.29 16.95
C SER A 107 4.59 2.24 16.88
N VAL A 108 5.82 2.68 16.64
CA VAL A 108 7.04 1.83 16.61
C VAL A 108 7.31 1.23 17.98
#